data_AF-A0A355V2T3-F1
#
_entry.id   AF-A0A355V2T3-F1
#
_cell.length_a   1.000
_cell.length_b   1.000
_cell.length_c   1.000
_cell.angle_alpha   90.00
_cell.angle_beta   90.00
_cell.angle_gamma   90.00
#
_symmetry.space_group_name_H-M   'P 1'
#
loop_
_entity.id
_entity.type
_entity.pdbx_description
1 polymer ?
#
loop_
_entity_poly.entity_id
_entity_poly.type
_entity_poly.pdbx_seq_one_letter_code
_entity_poly.pdbx_strand_id
1 'polypeptide(L)'
;SIIKSVYNSGYIKTSAANKFKNLNCNAAMSYAYYDEGAYRYQSDTTAFEVIGLRFINEVNGAPNAFDKVAYDYGYGDMAKGTYRVVHRENINHCFEMYDKVSIANTIDFFNESLNIGSDIGGLSQIWFGKEFFNGLALAAAFTFIIALCGVLMKIPFFATLKNGGKVKAAVSGAEEGAIVGGAEAPAAEPAMTVVAEAKPVQTAEVRHKTVAHKVIFWSCMILTAIIACLDYIPLANLSIEIFPTSNLASVFTFTFPARMINAILLWALINGAIGLVIFFGTTALENLYEYVMFKTKGITPDYDWKKFSGIKIRGNGWQNVVFNVLKSLLLAFIMFGAFYLLVHLSYWIFHQDFRFMLISAAPLNARMFVTALEYIPIIFVFYISNSIRVNCSIGREGWKEWKVLLVGALANSLGLAFILLINYVCYFVTGTPYYGNWGNGNEIWLFVNMVFGLVVMMFILPIFNRLFYKMTGNVWVGAIACCMIFIMMTISASVSYIPMY
;
A
#
# COMPACT_ATOMS: atom_id res chain seq x y z
N SER A 1 39.97 16.13 11.44
CA SER A 1 38.75 15.93 10.65
C SER A 1 37.59 16.69 11.29
N ILE A 2 36.72 17.32 10.48
CA ILE A 2 35.45 17.93 10.94
C ILE A 2 34.47 16.84 11.38
N ILE A 3 34.43 15.73 10.63
CA ILE A 3 33.66 14.54 10.96
C ILE A 3 34.43 13.73 12.01
N LYS A 4 33.83 13.46 13.16
CA LYS A 4 34.44 12.73 14.29
C LYS A 4 34.11 11.24 14.32
N SER A 5 32.91 10.89 13.87
CA SER A 5 32.40 9.51 13.86
C SER A 5 31.51 9.27 12.64
N VAL A 6 31.57 8.06 12.08
CA VAL A 6 30.72 7.61 10.96
C VAL A 6 30.23 6.19 11.25
N TYR A 7 28.96 5.91 10.97
CA TYR A 7 28.41 4.56 10.99
C TYR A 7 27.92 4.21 9.59
N ASN A 8 28.54 3.21 8.96
CA ASN A 8 28.18 2.75 7.63
C ASN A 8 27.33 1.48 7.76
N SER A 9 26.05 1.56 7.40
CA SER A 9 25.12 0.42 7.45
C SER A 9 24.55 0.11 6.07
N GLY A 10 24.27 -1.17 5.84
CA GLY A 10 23.60 -1.69 4.65
C GLY A 10 24.53 -2.11 3.52
N TYR A 11 23.98 -2.18 2.31
CA TYR A 11 24.72 -2.75 1.18
C TYR A 11 25.89 -1.85 0.72
N ILE A 12 27.12 -2.34 0.93
CA ILE A 12 28.35 -1.67 0.50
C ILE A 12 28.93 -2.39 -0.72
N LYS A 13 29.10 -1.66 -1.82
CA LYS A 13 29.80 -2.15 -3.03
C LYS A 13 31.30 -2.23 -2.78
N THR A 14 31.97 -3.24 -3.33
CA THR A 14 33.44 -3.36 -3.28
C THR A 14 34.15 -2.13 -3.86
N SER A 15 33.59 -1.49 -4.89
CA SER A 15 34.09 -0.24 -5.45
C SER A 15 33.94 0.96 -4.51
N ALA A 16 32.94 0.96 -3.62
CA ALA A 16 32.73 2.00 -2.62
C ALA A 16 33.71 1.87 -1.45
N ALA A 17 34.22 0.67 -1.16
CA ALA A 17 35.24 0.46 -0.12
C ALA A 17 36.55 1.24 -0.37
N ASN A 18 36.82 1.65 -1.63
CA ASN A 18 37.92 2.56 -1.98
C ASN A 18 37.89 3.92 -1.26
N LYS A 19 36.74 4.29 -0.67
CA LYS A 19 36.57 5.52 0.08
C LYS A 19 37.00 5.37 1.54
N PHE A 20 37.18 4.16 2.07
CA PHE A 20 37.53 3.93 3.48
C PHE A 20 38.88 4.55 3.86
N LYS A 21 39.89 4.50 2.98
CA LYS A 21 41.16 5.20 3.17
C LYS A 21 41.05 6.71 3.43
N ASN A 22 39.94 7.34 3.01
CA ASN A 22 39.70 8.77 3.21
C ASN A 22 39.01 9.07 4.56
N LEU A 23 38.64 8.04 5.34
CA LEU A 23 38.02 8.20 6.65
C LEU A 23 39.07 8.54 7.70
N ASN A 24 39.06 9.80 8.13
CA ASN A 24 39.95 10.36 9.16
C ASN A 24 39.22 10.56 10.50
N CYS A 25 38.38 9.59 10.85
CA CYS A 25 37.44 9.64 11.97
C CYS A 25 37.15 8.23 12.50
N ASN A 26 36.59 8.11 13.70
CA ASN A 26 36.13 6.82 14.22
C ASN A 26 35.04 6.28 13.30
N ALA A 27 35.05 4.99 13.00
CA ALA A 27 34.06 4.44 12.10
C ALA A 27 33.57 3.06 12.56
N ALA A 28 32.27 2.85 12.45
CA ALA A 28 31.66 1.53 12.55
C ALA A 28 31.10 1.12 11.19
N MET A 29 31.04 -0.18 10.96
CA MET A 29 30.41 -0.78 9.79
C MET A 29 29.47 -1.88 10.27
N SER A 30 28.20 -1.83 9.85
CA SER A 30 27.28 -2.96 9.94
C SER A 30 27.04 -3.49 8.54
N TYR A 31 27.29 -4.78 8.37
CA TYR A 31 27.06 -5.50 7.13
C TYR A 31 26.26 -6.75 7.47
N ALA A 32 24.93 -6.63 7.32
CA ALA A 32 23.96 -7.70 7.51
C ALA A 32 24.44 -9.07 6.97
N TYR A 33 24.21 -10.12 7.76
CA TYR A 33 24.55 -11.50 7.35
C TYR A 33 23.72 -11.94 6.14
N TYR A 34 22.43 -11.60 6.14
CA TYR A 34 21.48 -11.91 5.08
C TYR A 34 21.37 -10.74 4.08
N ASP A 35 22.50 -10.24 3.60
CA ASP A 35 22.59 -9.13 2.65
C ASP A 35 22.78 -9.63 1.20
N GLU A 36 22.17 -8.94 0.23
CA GLU A 36 22.28 -9.23 -1.20
C GLU A 36 23.68 -8.96 -1.77
N GLY A 37 24.54 -8.23 -1.04
CA GLY A 37 25.96 -8.11 -1.34
C GLY A 37 26.77 -9.40 -1.12
N ALA A 38 26.33 -10.27 -0.20
CA ALA A 38 26.90 -11.61 -0.04
C ALA A 38 26.55 -12.54 -1.22
N TYR A 39 25.42 -12.27 -1.90
CA TYR A 39 24.99 -12.99 -3.11
C TYR A 39 25.86 -12.67 -4.35
N ARG A 40 26.30 -11.41 -4.52
CA ARG A 40 26.95 -10.98 -5.77
C ARG A 40 28.41 -11.38 -5.94
N TYR A 41 29.06 -11.83 -4.87
CA TYR A 41 30.49 -12.11 -4.88
C TYR A 41 30.80 -13.43 -4.14
N GLN A 42 30.19 -14.51 -4.62
CA GLN A 42 30.50 -15.88 -4.21
C GLN A 42 31.81 -16.38 -4.86
N SER A 43 32.90 -15.63 -4.69
CA SER A 43 34.27 -16.13 -4.95
C SER A 43 34.87 -16.74 -3.67
N ASP A 44 36.03 -17.40 -3.78
CA ASP A 44 36.78 -17.99 -2.66
C ASP A 44 37.03 -17.03 -1.48
N THR A 45 36.95 -15.72 -1.73
CA THR A 45 36.75 -14.67 -0.72
C THR A 45 35.42 -13.97 -0.95
N THR A 46 34.60 -13.84 0.08
CA THR A 46 33.31 -13.13 -0.01
C THR A 46 33.54 -11.62 -0.15
N ALA A 47 32.64 -10.87 -0.84
CA ALA A 47 32.77 -9.40 -0.89
C ALA A 47 32.82 -8.74 0.48
N PHE A 48 32.11 -9.32 1.44
CA PHE A 48 32.17 -8.88 2.83
C PHE A 48 33.59 -8.96 3.38
N GLU A 49 34.31 -10.08 3.21
CA GLU A 49 35.68 -10.22 3.71
C GLU A 49 36.61 -9.17 3.11
N VAL A 50 36.51 -8.94 1.79
CA VAL A 50 37.28 -7.89 1.11
C VAL A 50 36.96 -6.51 1.69
N ILE A 51 35.68 -6.19 1.85
CA ILE A 51 35.23 -4.88 2.36
C ILE A 51 35.63 -4.69 3.82
N GLY A 52 35.42 -5.70 4.66
CA GLY A 52 35.76 -5.68 6.08
C GLY A 52 37.26 -5.56 6.32
N LEU A 53 38.09 -6.33 5.60
CA LEU A 53 39.54 -6.23 5.70
C LEU A 53 40.04 -4.85 5.30
N ARG A 54 39.49 -4.29 4.22
CA ARG A 54 39.82 -2.92 3.81
C ARG A 54 39.38 -1.89 4.84
N PHE A 55 38.20 -2.06 5.45
CA PHE A 55 37.68 -1.14 6.45
C PHE A 55 38.56 -1.06 7.70
N ILE A 56 39.07 -2.20 8.19
CA ILE A 56 39.94 -2.25 9.38
C ILE A 56 41.41 -1.92 9.08
N ASN A 57 41.85 -2.11 7.82
CA ASN A 57 43.24 -1.85 7.43
C ASN A 57 43.47 -0.46 6.85
N GLU A 58 42.57 0.09 6.05
CA GLU A 58 42.75 1.40 5.41
C GLU A 58 42.34 2.56 6.34
N VAL A 59 43.13 2.82 7.40
CA VAL A 59 42.77 3.78 8.45
C VAL A 59 43.63 5.05 8.37
N ASN A 60 42.98 6.21 8.18
CA ASN A 60 43.64 7.52 8.16
C ASN A 60 44.81 7.60 7.16
N GLY A 61 44.67 6.95 6.00
CA GLY A 61 45.71 6.87 4.97
C GLY A 61 46.90 5.96 5.28
N ALA A 62 46.93 5.30 6.44
CA ALA A 62 47.96 4.32 6.82
C ALA A 62 47.38 2.88 6.80
N PRO A 63 48.05 1.92 6.15
CA PRO A 63 47.59 0.53 6.13
C PRO A 63 47.97 -0.20 7.43
N ASN A 64 47.00 -0.85 8.08
CA ASN A 64 47.27 -1.93 9.05
C ASN A 64 47.49 -3.26 8.31
N ALA A 65 47.89 -4.31 9.04
CA ALA A 65 48.25 -5.61 8.50
C ALA A 65 47.39 -6.77 9.04
N PHE A 66 46.11 -6.52 9.34
CA PHE A 66 45.19 -7.57 9.77
C PHE A 66 44.84 -8.50 8.59
N ASP A 67 44.91 -9.81 8.82
CA ASP A 67 44.62 -10.86 7.85
C ASP A 67 43.18 -11.38 7.93
N LYS A 68 42.50 -11.17 9.06
CA LYS A 68 41.10 -11.57 9.29
C LYS A 68 40.31 -10.48 10.01
N VAL A 69 39.01 -10.43 9.70
CA VAL A 69 38.04 -9.58 10.40
C VAL A 69 37.41 -10.37 11.54
N ALA A 70 37.54 -9.85 12.75
CA ALA A 70 36.79 -10.27 13.93
C ALA A 70 35.57 -9.35 14.09
N TYR A 71 34.39 -9.94 14.28
CA TYR A 71 33.14 -9.19 14.44
C TYR A 71 33.01 -8.71 15.87
N ASP A 72 32.35 -7.56 16.03
CA ASP A 72 32.08 -6.93 17.33
C ASP A 72 33.36 -6.68 18.15
N TYR A 73 34.51 -6.59 17.46
CA TYR A 73 35.82 -6.34 18.03
C TYR A 73 36.30 -4.93 17.66
N GLY A 74 36.71 -4.17 18.67
CA GLY A 74 37.25 -2.82 18.50
C GLY A 74 38.71 -2.82 18.05
N TYR A 75 38.98 -2.26 16.88
CA TYR A 75 40.31 -2.03 16.34
C TYR A 75 40.72 -0.56 16.51
N GLY A 76 42.01 -0.28 16.67
CA GLY A 76 42.54 1.09 16.71
C GLY A 76 42.29 1.82 18.02
N ASP A 77 42.28 3.16 17.97
CA ASP A 77 42.22 4.04 19.14
C ASP A 77 41.21 5.15 18.90
N MET A 78 40.18 5.21 19.78
CA MET A 78 39.06 6.13 19.63
C MET A 78 39.45 7.59 19.86
N ALA A 79 40.44 7.86 20.72
CA ALA A 79 40.94 9.22 20.96
C ALA A 79 41.71 9.76 19.74
N LYS A 80 42.30 8.87 18.94
CA LYS A 80 43.06 9.22 17.73
C LYS A 80 42.20 9.28 16.46
N GLY A 81 40.92 8.95 16.55
CA GLY A 81 40.05 8.88 15.37
C GLY A 81 40.35 7.67 14.47
N THR A 82 41.06 6.66 14.98
CA THR A 82 41.45 5.47 14.22
C THR A 82 40.60 4.25 14.55
N TYR A 83 39.60 4.40 15.44
CA TYR A 83 38.79 3.28 15.87
C TYR A 83 37.94 2.70 14.74
N ARG A 84 37.91 1.37 14.63
CA ARG A 84 37.10 0.61 13.68
C ARG A 84 36.38 -0.54 14.39
N VAL A 85 35.12 -0.77 14.07
CA VAL A 85 34.37 -1.97 14.48
C VAL A 85 33.51 -2.46 13.33
N VAL A 86 33.40 -3.78 13.18
CA VAL A 86 32.57 -4.42 12.16
C VAL A 86 31.52 -5.30 12.82
N HIS A 87 30.25 -5.00 12.57
CA HIS A 87 29.10 -5.77 13.01
C HIS A 87 28.55 -6.63 11.87
N ARG A 88 28.07 -7.83 12.22
CA ARG A 88 27.50 -8.80 11.28
C ARG A 88 26.23 -9.41 11.85
N GLU A 89 25.19 -8.59 11.94
CA GLU A 89 23.90 -8.97 12.51
C GLU A 89 23.19 -10.01 11.63
N ASN A 90 22.50 -10.97 12.25
CA ASN A 90 21.76 -12.05 11.57
C ASN A 90 20.42 -11.56 10.99
N ILE A 91 20.50 -10.53 10.15
CA ILE A 91 19.35 -9.88 9.52
C ILE A 91 19.68 -9.48 8.08
N ASN A 92 18.67 -9.01 7.34
CA ASN A 92 18.84 -8.28 6.07
C ASN A 92 18.90 -6.78 6.36
N HIS A 93 19.72 -6.02 5.63
CA HIS A 93 19.92 -4.59 5.87
C HIS A 93 18.64 -3.75 5.81
N CYS A 94 17.64 -4.14 5.00
CA CYS A 94 16.34 -3.48 4.94
C CYS A 94 15.58 -3.54 6.27
N PHE A 95 15.96 -4.44 7.17
CA PHE A 95 15.38 -4.60 8.49
C PHE A 95 16.31 -4.20 9.65
N GLU A 96 17.55 -3.77 9.39
CA GLU A 96 18.47 -3.26 10.43
C GLU A 96 17.83 -2.13 11.25
N MET A 97 17.06 -1.26 10.59
CA MET A 97 16.32 -0.16 11.23
C MET A 97 15.15 -0.61 12.13
N TYR A 98 14.85 -1.91 12.15
CA TYR A 98 13.83 -2.52 13.01
C TYR A 98 14.40 -3.59 13.95
N ASP A 99 15.71 -3.82 13.92
CA ASP A 99 16.37 -4.83 14.74
C ASP A 99 17.00 -4.23 15.98
N LYS A 100 16.77 -4.88 17.12
CA LYS A 100 17.25 -4.38 18.40
C LYS A 100 18.78 -4.37 18.48
N VAL A 101 19.46 -5.36 17.90
CA VAL A 101 20.91 -5.47 17.96
C VAL A 101 21.55 -4.45 17.02
N SER A 102 21.08 -4.35 15.77
CA SER A 102 21.56 -3.34 14.82
C SER A 102 21.40 -1.91 15.33
N ILE A 103 20.25 -1.60 15.95
CA ILE A 103 19.99 -0.29 16.56
C ILE A 103 20.92 -0.06 17.77
N ALA A 104 21.11 -1.08 18.63
CA ALA A 104 21.98 -0.97 19.79
C ALA A 104 23.43 -0.70 19.37
N ASN A 105 23.96 -1.46 18.40
CA ASN A 105 25.30 -1.26 17.85
C ASN A 105 25.51 0.18 17.35
N THR A 106 24.51 0.73 16.66
CA THR A 106 24.55 2.12 16.19
C THR A 106 24.55 3.13 17.33
N ILE A 107 23.64 2.97 18.30
CA ILE A 107 23.50 3.87 19.45
C ILE A 107 24.76 3.84 20.32
N ASP A 108 25.24 2.66 20.68
CA ASP A 108 26.39 2.46 21.56
C ASP A 108 27.67 2.99 20.91
N PHE A 109 27.86 2.77 19.61
CA PHE A 109 28.98 3.34 18.87
C PHE A 109 28.99 4.87 18.93
N PHE A 110 27.86 5.54 18.73
CA PHE A 110 27.82 7.00 18.79
C PHE A 110 27.93 7.51 20.23
N ASN A 111 27.36 6.80 21.21
CA ASN A 111 27.49 7.14 22.62
C ASN A 111 28.97 7.17 23.05
N GLU A 112 29.73 6.14 22.66
CA GLU A 112 31.15 6.02 22.95
C GLU A 112 31.98 7.01 22.12
N SER A 113 31.83 6.99 20.80
CA SER A 113 32.72 7.73 19.89
C SER A 113 32.54 9.24 19.88
N LEU A 114 31.36 9.72 20.30
CA LEU A 114 31.09 11.15 20.49
C LEU A 114 31.08 11.55 21.97
N ASN A 115 31.33 10.61 22.89
CA ASN A 115 31.28 10.83 24.33
C ASN A 115 29.97 11.51 24.77
N ILE A 116 28.83 10.97 24.31
CA ILE A 116 27.50 11.55 24.58
C ILE A 116 27.15 11.48 26.08
N GLY A 117 27.67 10.47 26.79
CA GLY A 117 27.49 10.32 28.23
C GLY A 117 26.12 9.76 28.62
N SER A 118 25.51 8.93 27.77
CA SER A 118 24.28 8.20 28.13
C SER A 118 24.61 6.99 28.98
N ASP A 119 23.99 6.90 30.16
CA ASP A 119 24.03 5.72 31.04
C ASP A 119 23.03 4.63 30.61
N ILE A 120 22.19 4.91 29.61
CA ILE A 120 21.23 3.97 29.05
C ILE A 120 21.91 3.20 27.93
N GLY A 121 22.09 1.88 28.12
CA GLY A 121 22.67 1.01 27.09
C GLY A 121 21.76 0.83 25.88
N GLY A 122 22.34 0.63 24.70
CA GLY A 122 21.67 0.64 23.41
C GLY A 122 20.54 -0.37 23.25
N LEU A 123 20.51 -1.47 24.03
CA LEU A 123 19.41 -2.45 24.03
C LEU A 123 18.15 -1.98 24.78
N SER A 124 18.25 -0.90 25.57
CA SER A 124 17.12 -0.34 26.33
C SER A 124 16.24 0.54 25.43
N GLN A 125 15.49 -0.10 24.54
CA GLN A 125 14.77 0.54 23.44
C GLN A 125 13.26 0.56 23.65
N ILE A 126 12.64 1.72 23.43
CA ILE A 126 11.17 1.91 23.46
C ILE A 126 10.56 2.26 22.09
N TRP A 127 11.39 2.34 21.04
CA TRP A 127 10.97 2.81 19.71
C TRP A 127 9.81 1.98 19.12
N PHE A 128 9.76 0.67 19.39
CA PHE A 128 8.70 -0.18 18.86
C PHE A 128 7.33 0.19 19.44
N GLY A 129 7.27 0.66 20.69
CA GLY A 129 6.05 1.20 21.27
C GLY A 129 5.56 2.42 20.50
N LYS A 130 6.46 3.34 20.17
CA LYS A 130 6.17 4.50 19.30
C LYS A 130 5.68 4.05 17.92
N GLU A 131 6.36 3.09 17.30
CA GLU A 131 5.99 2.56 15.98
C GLU A 131 4.59 1.93 15.99
N PHE A 132 4.27 1.14 17.02
CA PHE A 132 2.94 0.56 17.20
C PHE A 132 1.84 1.63 17.33
N PHE A 133 2.05 2.67 18.14
CA PHE A 133 1.07 3.75 18.31
C PHE A 133 0.93 4.62 17.06
N ASN A 134 1.99 4.83 16.29
CA ASN A 134 1.92 5.47 14.97
C ASN A 134 1.07 4.62 14.00
N GLY A 135 1.19 3.30 14.06
CA GLY A 135 0.38 2.38 13.27
C GLY A 135 -1.08 2.37 13.70
N LEU A 136 -1.34 2.43 15.01
CA LEU A 136 -2.69 2.59 15.54
C LEU A 136 -3.32 3.91 15.09
N ALA A 137 -2.56 5.01 15.09
CA ALA A 137 -3.00 6.30 14.59
C ALA A 137 -3.34 6.23 13.09
N LEU A 138 -2.52 5.54 12.29
CA LEU A 138 -2.81 5.31 10.87
C LEU A 138 -4.14 4.55 10.67
N ALA A 139 -4.35 3.47 11.42
CA ALA A 139 -5.59 2.68 11.36
C ALA A 139 -6.81 3.49 11.82
N ALA A 140 -6.65 4.31 12.87
CA ALA A 140 -7.68 5.21 13.36
C ALA A 140 -8.03 6.29 12.32
N ALA A 141 -7.03 6.84 11.61
CA ALA A 141 -7.25 7.81 10.53
C ALA A 141 -8.08 7.19 9.38
N PHE A 142 -7.77 5.97 8.94
CA PHE A 142 -8.60 5.29 7.95
C PHE A 142 -10.02 4.98 8.45
N THR A 143 -10.15 4.57 9.70
CA THR A 143 -11.45 4.33 10.33
C THR A 143 -12.28 5.62 10.37
N PHE A 144 -11.65 6.75 10.70
CA PHE A 144 -12.27 8.07 10.64
C PHE A 144 -12.75 8.41 9.23
N ILE A 145 -11.94 8.15 8.19
CA ILE A 145 -12.36 8.40 6.79
C ILE A 145 -13.59 7.57 6.39
N ILE A 146 -13.66 6.31 6.83
CA ILE A 146 -14.84 5.46 6.61
C ILE A 146 -16.06 6.05 7.33
N ALA A 147 -15.91 6.43 8.61
CA ALA A 147 -16.99 7.04 9.38
C ALA A 147 -17.46 8.38 8.78
N LEU A 148 -16.52 9.23 8.35
CA LEU A 148 -16.76 10.50 7.68
C LEU A 148 -17.58 10.30 6.40
N CYS A 149 -17.22 9.32 5.56
CA CYS A 149 -18.01 8.97 4.38
C CYS A 149 -19.45 8.60 4.77
N GLY A 150 -19.62 7.79 5.83
CA GLY A 150 -20.92 7.42 6.38
C GLY A 150 -21.77 8.61 6.83
N VAL A 151 -21.15 9.59 7.50
CA VAL A 151 -21.82 10.83 7.95
C VAL A 151 -22.18 11.70 6.76
N LEU A 152 -21.25 11.93 5.82
CA LEU A 152 -21.49 12.74 4.62
C LEU A 152 -22.61 12.16 3.76
N MET A 153 -22.70 10.82 3.66
CA MET A 153 -23.76 10.13 2.94
C MET A 153 -25.17 10.30 3.57
N LYS A 154 -25.28 10.76 4.83
CA LYS A 154 -26.57 11.14 5.45
C LYS A 154 -27.03 12.54 5.04
N ILE A 155 -26.14 13.38 4.51
CA ILE A 155 -26.49 14.73 4.03
C ILE A 155 -27.34 14.56 2.76
N PRO A 156 -28.50 15.25 2.63
CA PRO A 156 -29.37 15.12 1.45
C PRO A 156 -28.65 15.30 0.11
N PHE A 157 -27.65 16.17 0.09
CA PHE A 157 -26.81 16.41 -1.08
C PHE A 157 -26.08 15.15 -1.58
N PHE A 158 -25.41 14.39 -0.70
CA PHE A 158 -24.68 13.17 -1.08
C PHE A 158 -25.56 11.91 -1.09
N ALA A 159 -26.65 11.88 -0.32
CA ALA A 159 -27.59 10.76 -0.27
C ALA A 159 -28.18 10.41 -1.66
N THR A 160 -28.25 11.38 -2.58
CA THR A 160 -28.70 11.14 -3.96
C THR A 160 -27.83 10.15 -4.73
N LEU A 161 -26.56 9.96 -4.35
CA LEU A 161 -25.63 9.02 -4.99
C LEU A 161 -26.14 7.57 -4.90
N LYS A 162 -26.69 7.20 -3.73
CA LYS A 162 -27.23 5.86 -3.49
C LYS A 162 -28.63 5.70 -4.08
N ASN A 163 -29.46 6.74 -3.93
CA ASN A 163 -30.89 6.70 -4.25
C ASN A 163 -31.24 7.13 -5.68
N GLY A 164 -30.26 7.49 -6.51
CA GLY A 164 -30.46 7.90 -7.90
C GLY A 164 -31.30 9.17 -8.06
N GLY A 165 -31.20 10.10 -7.10
CA GLY A 165 -31.97 11.35 -7.10
C GLY A 165 -33.38 11.25 -6.50
N LYS A 166 -33.82 10.08 -6.02
CA LYS A 166 -35.06 9.95 -5.24
C LYS A 166 -34.81 10.34 -3.78
N VAL A 167 -34.62 11.62 -3.49
CA VAL A 167 -34.84 12.12 -2.12
C VAL A 167 -36.31 12.56 -2.10
N LYS A 168 -37.17 11.74 -1.48
CA LYS A 168 -38.55 12.17 -1.20
C LYS A 168 -38.45 13.47 -0.41
N ALA A 169 -39.10 14.52 -0.92
CA ALA A 169 -39.48 15.68 -0.14
C ALA A 169 -40.22 15.18 1.10
N ALA A 170 -39.57 15.27 2.25
CA ALA A 170 -40.17 15.03 3.54
C ALA A 170 -40.14 16.33 4.33
N VAL A 171 -40.55 17.45 3.71
CA VAL A 171 -41.15 18.62 4.37
C VAL A 171 -41.93 19.39 3.29
N SER A 172 -43.20 19.06 3.09
CA SER A 172 -44.26 20.02 2.70
C SER A 172 -45.54 19.27 2.36
N GLY A 173 -46.59 19.49 3.16
CA GLY A 173 -47.95 19.13 2.79
C GLY A 173 -48.84 18.76 3.98
N ALA A 174 -49.70 19.73 4.32
CA ALA A 174 -50.91 19.63 5.15
C ALA A 174 -50.65 19.66 6.68
N GLU A 175 -51.18 20.58 7.49
CA GLU A 175 -52.35 21.46 7.34
C GLU A 175 -52.11 22.79 8.08
N GLU A 176 -52.34 23.92 7.40
CA GLU A 176 -52.59 25.20 8.06
C GLU A 176 -53.98 25.65 7.57
N GLY A 177 -54.98 25.41 8.41
CA GLY A 177 -56.38 25.70 8.14
C GLY A 177 -57.19 25.71 9.43
N ALA A 178 -57.73 26.88 9.74
CA ALA A 178 -58.80 27.17 10.71
C ALA A 178 -58.46 27.16 12.21
N ILE A 179 -58.29 28.38 12.73
CA ILE A 179 -58.52 28.76 14.13
C ILE A 179 -60.04 28.85 14.33
N VAL A 180 -60.64 28.01 15.20
CA VAL A 180 -61.77 28.37 16.10
C VAL A 180 -61.78 27.43 17.32
N GLY A 181 -61.49 27.99 18.50
CA GLY A 181 -62.22 27.83 19.78
C GLY A 181 -62.39 26.47 20.48
N GLY A 182 -61.91 26.40 21.73
CA GLY A 182 -62.71 25.86 22.83
C GLY A 182 -62.17 24.66 23.63
N ALA A 183 -61.61 24.97 24.81
CA ALA A 183 -61.77 24.27 26.09
C ALA A 183 -61.21 22.84 26.35
N GLU A 184 -60.42 22.80 27.43
CA GLU A 184 -60.32 21.76 28.48
C GLU A 184 -59.59 20.43 28.20
N ALA A 185 -58.49 20.25 28.94
CA ALA A 185 -57.92 18.95 29.28
C ALA A 185 -58.80 18.24 30.34
N PRO A 186 -58.72 16.91 30.49
CA PRO A 186 -57.65 16.38 31.34
C PRO A 186 -56.96 15.12 30.83
N ALA A 187 -55.83 14.86 31.48
CA ALA A 187 -54.86 13.81 31.25
C ALA A 187 -55.43 12.39 31.08
N ALA A 188 -54.95 11.71 30.04
CA ALA A 188 -54.92 10.26 29.93
C ALA A 188 -53.53 9.83 29.42
N GLU A 189 -52.98 8.81 30.08
CA GLU A 189 -51.66 8.23 29.89
C GLU A 189 -51.35 7.90 28.41
N PRO A 190 -50.12 8.11 27.90
CA PRO A 190 -49.78 7.67 26.57
C PRO A 190 -49.56 6.16 26.58
N ALA A 191 -50.54 5.44 26.05
CA ALA A 191 -50.38 4.05 25.62
C ALA A 191 -49.16 3.93 24.69
N MET A 192 -48.30 2.95 24.99
CA MET A 192 -47.15 2.57 24.17
C MET A 192 -47.59 2.32 22.72
N THR A 193 -47.29 3.27 21.83
CA THR A 193 -47.31 3.03 20.39
C THR A 193 -46.11 2.17 20.04
N VAL A 194 -46.40 0.90 19.77
CA VAL A 194 -45.45 -0.08 19.26
C VAL A 194 -44.83 0.51 17.99
N VAL A 195 -43.54 0.84 18.06
CA VAL A 195 -42.73 1.26 16.92
C VAL A 195 -42.82 0.15 15.89
N ALA A 196 -43.49 0.41 14.78
CA ALA A 196 -43.58 -0.52 13.65
C ALA A 196 -42.15 -0.90 13.24
N GLU A 197 -41.80 -2.16 13.46
CA GLU A 197 -40.53 -2.74 13.06
C GLU A 197 -40.25 -2.39 11.60
N ALA A 198 -39.11 -1.75 11.37
CA ALA A 198 -38.59 -1.53 10.04
C ALA A 198 -38.48 -2.88 9.34
N LYS A 199 -39.33 -3.11 8.32
CA LYS A 199 -39.29 -4.32 7.49
C LYS A 199 -37.84 -4.59 7.08
N PRO A 200 -37.30 -5.81 7.34
CA PRO A 200 -35.94 -6.13 6.98
C PRO A 200 -35.77 -5.97 5.47
N VAL A 201 -34.67 -5.32 5.09
CA VAL A 201 -34.23 -5.19 3.70
C VAL A 201 -34.26 -6.58 3.07
N GLN A 202 -35.14 -6.76 2.08
CA GLN A 202 -35.29 -8.00 1.34
C GLN A 202 -33.90 -8.50 0.92
N THR A 203 -33.53 -9.66 1.45
CA THR A 203 -32.36 -10.43 1.03
C THR A 203 -32.45 -10.63 -0.47
N ALA A 204 -31.48 -10.09 -1.21
CA ALA A 204 -31.35 -10.32 -2.64
C ALA A 204 -31.41 -11.83 -2.92
N GLU A 205 -32.29 -12.25 -3.82
CA GLU A 205 -32.45 -13.65 -4.23
C GLU A 205 -31.08 -14.29 -4.46
N VAL A 206 -30.75 -15.28 -3.63
CA VAL A 206 -29.49 -16.01 -3.73
C VAL A 206 -29.65 -16.98 -4.91
N ARG A 207 -29.18 -16.57 -6.09
CA ARG A 207 -29.14 -17.45 -7.27
C ARG A 207 -28.40 -18.73 -6.92
N HIS A 208 -29.04 -19.88 -7.09
CA HIS A 208 -28.39 -21.17 -6.86
C HIS A 208 -27.37 -21.43 -7.97
N LYS A 209 -26.10 -21.10 -7.72
CA LYS A 209 -25.04 -21.21 -8.72
C LYS A 209 -24.69 -22.67 -8.99
N THR A 210 -24.69 -23.05 -10.27
CA THR A 210 -24.25 -24.39 -10.71
C THR A 210 -22.76 -24.60 -10.42
N VAL A 211 -22.32 -25.86 -10.40
CA VAL A 211 -20.89 -26.20 -10.23
C VAL A 211 -20.03 -25.50 -11.30
N ALA A 212 -20.51 -25.40 -12.53
CA ALA A 212 -19.81 -24.71 -13.63
C ALA A 212 -19.54 -23.23 -13.32
N HIS A 213 -20.52 -22.50 -12.77
CA HIS A 213 -20.33 -21.10 -12.36
C HIS A 213 -19.24 -20.96 -11.28
N LYS A 214 -19.19 -21.89 -10.33
CA LYS A 214 -18.15 -21.90 -9.29
C LYS A 214 -16.77 -22.17 -9.89
N VAL A 215 -16.66 -23.11 -10.83
CA VAL A 215 -15.39 -23.42 -11.52
C VAL A 215 -14.90 -22.21 -12.31
N ILE A 216 -15.77 -21.55 -13.10
CA ILE A 216 -15.43 -20.33 -13.86
C ILE A 216 -14.95 -19.22 -12.92
N PHE A 217 -15.65 -19.02 -11.79
CA PHE A 217 -15.28 -18.00 -10.81
C PHE A 217 -13.88 -18.25 -10.22
N TRP A 218 -13.63 -19.45 -9.70
CA TRP A 218 -12.35 -19.77 -9.05
C TRP A 218 -11.19 -19.85 -10.04
N SER A 219 -11.40 -20.39 -11.24
CA SER A 219 -10.36 -20.44 -12.27
C SER A 219 -9.93 -19.05 -12.70
N CYS A 220 -10.87 -18.11 -12.87
CA CYS A 220 -10.54 -16.73 -13.21
C CYS A 220 -9.82 -16.00 -12.08
N MET A 221 -10.19 -16.22 -10.81
CA MET A 221 -9.45 -15.64 -9.68
C MET A 221 -8.02 -16.18 -9.58
N ILE A 222 -7.84 -17.50 -9.70
CA ILE A 222 -6.51 -18.12 -9.69
C ILE A 222 -5.69 -17.61 -10.87
N LEU A 223 -6.28 -17.53 -12.07
CA LEU A 223 -5.63 -16.99 -13.25
C LEU A 223 -5.16 -15.54 -13.03
N THR A 224 -5.99 -14.67 -12.43
CA THR A 224 -5.56 -13.29 -12.12
C THR A 224 -4.39 -13.25 -11.13
N ALA A 225 -4.38 -14.13 -10.13
CA ALA A 225 -3.28 -14.19 -9.16
C ALA A 225 -1.98 -14.70 -9.79
N ILE A 226 -2.06 -15.69 -10.70
CA ILE A 226 -0.92 -16.20 -11.45
C ILE A 226 -0.36 -15.12 -12.38
N ILE A 227 -1.22 -14.45 -13.15
CA ILE A 227 -0.79 -13.36 -14.04
C ILE A 227 -0.09 -12.27 -13.24
N ALA A 228 -0.70 -11.80 -12.15
CA ALA A 228 -0.13 -10.78 -11.27
C ALA A 228 1.23 -11.16 -10.67
N CYS A 229 1.46 -12.45 -10.40
CA CYS A 229 2.74 -12.96 -9.89
C CYS A 229 3.80 -13.01 -11.00
N LEU A 230 3.41 -13.44 -12.20
CA LEU A 230 4.34 -13.67 -13.31
C LEU A 230 4.70 -12.38 -14.07
N ASP A 231 3.80 -11.40 -14.12
CA ASP A 231 3.97 -10.19 -14.92
C ASP A 231 4.73 -9.07 -14.21
N TYR A 232 4.79 -9.06 -12.87
CA TYR A 232 5.45 -8.00 -12.10
C TYR A 232 6.91 -7.81 -12.47
N ILE A 233 7.69 -8.90 -12.54
CA ILE A 233 9.13 -8.87 -12.82
C ILE A 233 9.41 -8.42 -14.27
N PRO A 234 8.74 -8.98 -15.31
CA PRO A 234 8.82 -8.45 -16.67
C PRO A 234 8.44 -6.98 -16.78
N LEU A 235 7.36 -6.54 -16.11
CA LEU A 235 6.91 -5.15 -16.17
C LEU A 235 7.84 -4.20 -15.40
N ALA A 236 8.46 -4.66 -14.32
CA ALA A 236 9.52 -3.92 -13.63
C ALA A 236 10.74 -3.74 -14.55
N ASN A 237 11.15 -4.76 -15.29
CA ASN A 237 12.20 -4.62 -16.30
C ASN A 237 11.79 -3.66 -17.41
N LEU A 238 10.56 -3.78 -17.93
CA LEU A 238 10.05 -2.90 -18.98
C LEU A 238 9.99 -1.44 -18.51
N SER A 239 9.74 -1.19 -17.22
CA SER A 239 9.75 0.18 -16.66
C SER A 239 11.11 0.86 -16.78
N ILE A 240 12.21 0.08 -16.76
CA ILE A 240 13.57 0.59 -16.96
C ILE A 240 13.74 1.11 -18.39
N GLU A 241 13.15 0.41 -19.35
CA GLU A 241 13.24 0.73 -20.78
C GLU A 241 12.31 1.89 -21.17
N ILE A 242 11.09 1.92 -20.61
CA ILE A 242 10.09 2.97 -20.89
C ILE A 242 10.47 4.29 -20.21
N PHE A 243 11.09 4.25 -19.02
CA PHE A 243 11.48 5.42 -18.25
C PHE A 243 13.01 5.49 -18.04
N PRO A 244 13.82 5.63 -19.11
CA PRO A 244 15.27 5.53 -19.02
C PRO A 244 15.89 6.67 -18.22
N THR A 245 15.29 7.87 -18.26
CA THR A 245 15.78 9.07 -17.56
C THR A 245 15.63 8.95 -16.05
N SER A 246 14.47 8.53 -15.55
CA SER A 246 14.24 8.36 -14.11
C SER A 246 14.85 7.09 -13.53
N ASN A 247 15.22 6.12 -14.37
CA ASN A 247 15.95 4.93 -13.91
C ASN A 247 17.41 5.22 -13.54
N LEU A 248 17.99 6.29 -14.08
CA LEU A 248 19.34 6.74 -13.75
C LEU A 248 19.30 7.61 -12.48
N ALA A 249 19.85 7.11 -11.38
CA ALA A 249 19.89 7.86 -10.11
C ALA A 249 20.67 9.19 -10.19
N SER A 250 21.48 9.39 -11.23
CA SER A 250 22.24 10.62 -11.48
C SER A 250 21.49 11.66 -12.34
N VAL A 251 20.31 11.33 -12.85
CA VAL A 251 19.53 12.19 -13.74
C VAL A 251 18.23 12.56 -13.06
N PHE A 252 17.97 13.87 -12.98
CA PHE A 252 16.73 14.41 -12.42
C PHE A 252 15.73 14.71 -13.54
N THR A 253 14.46 14.43 -13.31
CA THR A 253 13.37 14.69 -14.27
C THR A 253 12.13 15.21 -13.55
N PHE A 254 11.28 15.95 -14.26
CA PHE A 254 9.96 16.33 -13.74
C PHE A 254 8.90 15.28 -14.06
N THR A 255 9.06 14.52 -15.16
CA THR A 255 8.10 13.51 -15.60
C THR A 255 8.49 12.13 -15.09
N PHE A 256 7.55 11.47 -14.40
CA PHE A 256 7.73 10.15 -13.79
C PHE A 256 9.07 9.96 -13.02
N PRO A 257 9.39 10.86 -12.06
CA PRO A 257 10.68 10.88 -11.36
C PRO A 257 10.86 9.76 -10.33
N ALA A 258 9.80 9.03 -9.99
CA ALA A 258 9.81 8.00 -8.96
C ALA A 258 10.12 6.63 -9.57
N ARG A 259 11.42 6.30 -9.68
CA ARG A 259 11.93 5.06 -10.30
C ARG A 259 11.18 3.80 -9.87
N MET A 260 11.06 3.57 -8.56
CA MET A 260 10.42 2.37 -8.05
C MET A 260 8.93 2.36 -8.40
N ILE A 261 8.25 3.51 -8.28
CA ILE A 261 6.80 3.61 -8.52
C ILE A 261 6.46 3.42 -10.00
N ASN A 262 7.37 3.71 -10.93
CA ASN A 262 7.16 3.46 -12.36
C ASN A 262 6.89 1.97 -12.65
N ALA A 263 7.54 1.04 -11.94
CA ALA A 263 7.25 -0.39 -12.04
C ALA A 263 5.83 -0.73 -11.54
N ILE A 264 5.43 -0.15 -10.39
CA ILE A 264 4.05 -0.30 -9.89
C ILE A 264 3.04 0.29 -10.86
N LEU A 265 3.35 1.43 -11.49
CA LEU A 265 2.46 2.09 -12.42
C LEU A 265 2.15 1.20 -13.63
N LEU A 266 3.18 0.62 -14.26
CA LEU A 266 2.98 -0.31 -15.38
C LEU A 266 2.23 -1.57 -14.94
N TRP A 267 2.64 -2.15 -13.81
CA TRP A 267 1.99 -3.34 -13.25
C TRP A 267 0.52 -3.09 -12.95
N ALA A 268 0.19 -1.98 -12.30
CA ALA A 268 -1.18 -1.60 -11.94
C ALA A 268 -2.03 -1.34 -13.20
N LEU A 269 -1.50 -0.63 -14.20
CA LEU A 269 -2.21 -0.37 -15.45
C LEU A 269 -2.58 -1.68 -16.15
N ILE A 270 -1.61 -2.57 -16.33
CA ILE A 270 -1.80 -3.85 -17.04
C ILE A 270 -2.70 -4.79 -16.24
N ASN A 271 -2.47 -4.98 -14.93
CA ASN A 271 -3.32 -5.83 -14.09
C ASN A 271 -4.73 -5.27 -13.92
N GLY A 272 -4.86 -3.94 -13.88
CA GLY A 272 -6.15 -3.26 -13.88
C GLY A 272 -6.94 -3.58 -15.14
N ALA A 273 -6.31 -3.42 -16.32
CA ALA A 273 -6.90 -3.72 -17.61
C ALA A 273 -7.25 -5.20 -17.77
N ILE A 274 -6.32 -6.12 -17.45
CA ILE A 274 -6.56 -7.57 -17.46
C ILE A 274 -7.72 -7.93 -16.52
N GLY A 275 -7.77 -7.32 -15.34
CA GLY A 275 -8.86 -7.50 -14.39
C GLY A 275 -10.23 -7.13 -14.94
N LEU A 276 -10.31 -6.02 -15.70
CA LEU A 276 -11.54 -5.61 -16.38
C LEU A 276 -11.89 -6.59 -17.50
N VAL A 277 -10.92 -6.96 -18.34
CA VAL A 277 -11.11 -7.94 -19.43
C VAL A 277 -11.64 -9.26 -18.89
N ILE A 278 -11.05 -9.79 -17.81
CA ILE A 278 -11.51 -11.03 -17.17
C ILE A 278 -12.89 -10.85 -16.54
N PHE A 279 -13.21 -9.70 -15.96
CA PHE A 279 -14.54 -9.44 -15.41
C PHE A 279 -15.64 -9.42 -16.50
N PHE A 280 -15.39 -8.77 -17.65
CA PHE A 280 -16.32 -8.80 -18.76
C PHE A 280 -16.36 -10.18 -19.43
N GLY A 281 -15.21 -10.82 -19.60
CA GLY A 281 -15.07 -12.17 -20.16
C GLY A 281 -15.78 -13.24 -19.34
N THR A 282 -15.63 -13.23 -18.01
CA THR A 282 -16.38 -14.14 -17.12
C THR A 282 -17.87 -13.98 -17.28
N THR A 283 -18.37 -12.74 -17.35
CA THR A 283 -19.80 -12.48 -17.55
C THR A 283 -20.28 -12.98 -18.92
N ALA A 284 -19.47 -12.83 -19.96
CA ALA A 284 -19.78 -13.37 -21.29
C ALA A 284 -19.79 -14.91 -21.29
N LEU A 285 -18.86 -15.56 -20.59
CA LEU A 285 -18.80 -17.02 -20.45
C LEU A 285 -19.99 -17.56 -19.64
N GLU A 286 -20.38 -16.90 -18.54
CA GLU A 286 -21.57 -17.23 -17.76
C GLU A 286 -22.83 -17.16 -18.64
N ASN A 287 -22.98 -16.08 -19.42
CA ASN A 287 -24.10 -15.92 -20.34
C ASN A 287 -24.09 -16.96 -21.48
N LEU A 288 -22.92 -17.29 -22.03
CA LEU A 288 -22.78 -18.32 -23.06
C LEU A 288 -23.15 -19.70 -22.52
N TYR A 289 -22.74 -20.02 -21.30
CA TYR A 289 -23.12 -21.28 -20.64
C TYR A 289 -24.64 -21.39 -20.48
N GLU A 290 -25.32 -20.33 -20.02
CA GLU A 290 -26.78 -20.30 -19.91
C GLU A 290 -27.46 -20.47 -21.28
N TYR A 291 -26.93 -19.84 -22.33
CA TYR A 291 -27.43 -20.02 -23.70
C TYR A 291 -27.28 -21.46 -24.20
N VAL A 292 -26.14 -22.10 -23.97
CA VAL A 292 -25.89 -23.49 -24.38
C VAL A 292 -26.78 -24.45 -23.59
N MET A 293 -26.97 -24.23 -22.30
CA MET A 293 -27.85 -25.05 -21.46
C MET A 293 -29.33 -24.89 -21.84
N PHE A 294 -29.75 -23.70 -22.25
CA PHE A 294 -31.07 -23.50 -22.86
C PHE A 294 -31.23 -24.30 -24.16
N LYS A 295 -30.24 -24.21 -25.07
CA LYS A 295 -30.28 -24.94 -26.34
C LYS A 295 -30.22 -26.46 -26.20
N THR A 296 -29.47 -26.98 -25.23
CA THR A 296 -29.23 -28.43 -25.09
C THR A 296 -30.19 -29.12 -24.13
N LYS A 297 -30.64 -28.43 -23.07
CA LYS A 297 -31.47 -29.01 -22.00
C LYS A 297 -32.82 -28.31 -21.82
N GLY A 298 -33.13 -27.28 -22.62
CA GLY A 298 -34.40 -26.55 -22.55
C GLY A 298 -34.59 -25.70 -21.28
N ILE A 299 -33.51 -25.46 -20.51
CA ILE A 299 -33.57 -24.68 -19.25
C ILE A 299 -33.65 -23.19 -19.60
N THR A 300 -34.64 -22.47 -19.09
CA THR A 300 -34.80 -21.02 -19.32
C THR A 300 -33.55 -20.23 -18.91
N PRO A 301 -32.93 -19.44 -19.81
CA PRO A 301 -31.68 -18.75 -19.52
C PRO A 301 -31.92 -17.55 -18.60
N ASP A 302 -31.11 -17.43 -17.54
CA ASP A 302 -31.10 -16.26 -16.64
C ASP A 302 -29.80 -15.45 -16.81
N TYR A 303 -29.87 -14.36 -17.59
CA TYR A 303 -28.72 -13.48 -17.81
C TYR A 303 -28.60 -12.43 -16.71
N ASP A 304 -27.50 -12.44 -15.95
CA ASP A 304 -27.29 -11.52 -14.81
C ASP A 304 -26.72 -10.15 -15.24
N TRP A 305 -27.50 -9.39 -16.00
CA TRP A 305 -27.15 -8.02 -16.38
C TRP A 305 -27.13 -7.05 -15.18
N LYS A 306 -27.71 -7.43 -14.03
CA LYS A 306 -27.69 -6.65 -12.79
C LYS A 306 -26.25 -6.46 -12.26
N LYS A 307 -25.28 -7.26 -12.72
CA LYS A 307 -23.84 -7.15 -12.39
C LYS A 307 -23.26 -5.79 -12.70
N PHE A 308 -23.73 -5.14 -13.76
CA PHE A 308 -23.25 -3.83 -14.20
C PHE A 308 -23.93 -2.65 -13.50
N SER A 309 -24.95 -2.91 -12.66
CA SER A 309 -25.70 -1.83 -11.99
C SER A 309 -24.85 -0.99 -11.03
N GLY A 310 -23.84 -1.59 -10.41
CA GLY A 310 -22.92 -0.89 -9.50
C GLY A 310 -21.89 0.00 -10.23
N ILE A 311 -21.65 -0.26 -11.53
CA ILE A 311 -20.74 0.52 -12.37
C ILE A 311 -21.42 1.81 -12.86
N LYS A 312 -22.72 1.74 -13.15
CA LYS A 312 -23.48 2.90 -13.63
C LYS A 312 -23.73 3.88 -12.49
N ILE A 313 -23.36 5.14 -12.70
CA ILE A 313 -23.74 6.22 -11.81
C ILE A 313 -25.23 6.50 -12.03
N ARG A 314 -26.02 6.33 -10.96
CA ARG A 314 -27.48 6.46 -11.01
C ARG A 314 -27.85 7.94 -11.20
N GLY A 315 -28.81 8.23 -12.07
CA GLY A 315 -29.36 9.58 -12.23
C GLY A 315 -30.54 9.55 -13.19
N ASN A 316 -31.66 10.17 -12.80
CA ASN A 316 -32.83 10.29 -13.66
C ASN A 316 -32.57 11.39 -14.71
N GLY A 317 -31.83 11.06 -15.77
CA GLY A 317 -31.43 11.98 -16.85
C GLY A 317 -29.95 12.36 -16.81
N TRP A 318 -29.43 12.83 -17.96
CA TRP A 318 -28.00 13.11 -18.16
C TRP A 318 -27.44 14.15 -17.19
N GLN A 319 -28.15 15.25 -16.96
CA GLN A 319 -27.74 16.29 -16.00
C GLN A 319 -27.55 15.73 -14.58
N ASN A 320 -28.48 14.90 -14.11
CA ASN A 320 -28.40 14.27 -12.78
C ASN A 320 -27.24 13.28 -12.67
N VAL A 321 -26.88 12.60 -13.76
CA VAL A 321 -25.69 11.74 -13.81
C VAL A 321 -24.42 12.60 -13.68
N VAL A 322 -24.32 13.71 -14.41
CA VAL A 322 -23.17 14.64 -14.31
C VAL A 322 -23.05 15.20 -12.89
N PHE A 323 -24.14 15.65 -12.28
CA PHE A 323 -24.13 16.10 -10.88
C PHE A 323 -23.69 15.00 -9.91
N ASN A 324 -24.12 13.75 -10.11
CA ASN A 324 -23.69 12.64 -9.26
C ASN A 324 -22.23 12.23 -9.50
N VAL A 325 -21.68 12.41 -10.72
CA VAL A 325 -20.24 12.29 -10.97
C VAL A 325 -19.47 13.34 -10.17
N LEU A 326 -19.88 14.61 -10.25
CA LEU A 326 -19.23 15.71 -9.51
C LEU A 326 -19.32 15.50 -7.99
N LYS A 327 -20.46 15.05 -7.48
CA LYS A 327 -20.62 14.67 -6.06
C LYS A 327 -19.70 13.53 -5.65
N SER A 328 -19.52 12.53 -6.51
CA SER A 328 -18.63 11.40 -6.23
C SER A 328 -17.18 11.84 -6.17
N LEU A 329 -16.75 12.72 -7.08
CA LEU A 329 -15.43 13.34 -7.05
C LEU A 329 -15.26 14.20 -5.80
N LEU A 330 -16.20 15.10 -5.53
CA LEU A 330 -16.16 15.97 -4.35
C LEU A 330 -16.05 15.18 -3.05
N LEU A 331 -16.85 14.11 -2.91
CA LEU A 331 -16.79 13.24 -1.73
C LEU A 331 -15.41 12.58 -1.57
N ALA A 332 -14.82 12.09 -2.66
CA ALA A 332 -13.48 11.51 -2.64
C ALA A 332 -12.39 12.55 -2.30
N PHE A 333 -12.49 13.78 -2.82
CA PHE A 333 -11.58 14.88 -2.49
C PHE A 333 -11.72 15.32 -1.03
N ILE A 334 -12.93 15.38 -0.48
CA ILE A 334 -13.15 15.67 0.95
C ILE A 334 -12.47 14.59 1.80
N MET A 335 -12.60 13.31 1.45
CA MET A 335 -11.95 12.22 2.17
C MET A 335 -10.43 12.30 2.11
N PHE A 336 -9.85 12.55 0.93
CA PHE A 336 -8.41 12.73 0.77
C PHE A 336 -7.91 13.94 1.57
N GLY A 337 -8.58 15.08 1.47
CA GLY A 337 -8.24 16.29 2.20
C GLY A 337 -8.34 16.10 3.71
N ALA A 338 -9.39 15.42 4.19
CA ALA A 338 -9.55 15.12 5.61
C ALA A 338 -8.45 14.18 6.13
N PHE A 339 -8.05 13.17 5.35
CA PHE A 339 -6.99 12.24 5.76
C PHE A 339 -5.66 12.98 5.93
N TYR A 340 -5.26 13.77 4.93
CA TYR A 340 -4.01 14.52 5.00
C TYR A 340 -4.06 15.71 5.94
N LEU A 341 -5.24 16.29 6.20
CA LEU A 341 -5.41 17.25 7.27
C LEU A 341 -5.11 16.62 8.63
N LEU A 342 -5.59 15.39 8.89
CA LEU A 342 -5.25 14.66 10.13
C LEU A 342 -3.74 14.40 10.25
N VAL A 343 -3.09 13.98 9.17
CA VAL A 343 -1.63 13.80 9.13
C VAL A 343 -0.92 15.12 9.46
N HIS A 344 -1.37 16.23 8.86
CA HIS A 344 -0.76 17.53 9.05
C HIS A 344 -0.97 18.08 10.47
N LEU A 345 -2.17 17.92 11.02
CA LEU A 345 -2.47 18.27 12.41
C LEU A 345 -1.62 17.45 13.39
N SER A 346 -1.49 16.13 13.17
CA SER A 346 -0.62 15.27 13.96
C SER A 346 0.83 15.76 13.93
N TYR A 347 1.32 16.15 12.75
CA TYR A 347 2.67 16.67 12.59
C TYR A 347 2.85 18.04 13.26
N TRP A 348 1.90 18.96 13.14
CA TRP A 348 1.99 20.27 13.79
C TRP A 348 1.95 20.20 15.32
N ILE A 349 1.13 19.32 15.88
CA ILE A 349 0.95 19.23 17.33
C ILE A 349 2.04 18.37 17.97
N PHE A 350 2.38 17.23 17.36
CA PHE A 350 3.23 16.19 17.96
C PHE A 350 4.55 15.95 17.23
N HIS A 351 4.78 16.58 16.07
CA HIS A 351 5.90 16.29 15.17
C HIS A 351 5.99 14.80 14.81
N GLN A 352 4.83 14.13 14.71
CA GLN A 352 4.70 12.72 14.32
C GLN A 352 3.84 12.59 13.06
N ASP A 353 4.29 11.74 12.15
CA ASP A 353 3.53 11.25 11.01
C ASP A 353 2.91 9.87 11.31
N PHE A 354 2.04 9.40 10.42
CA PHE A 354 1.43 8.08 10.57
C PHE A 354 2.29 7.05 9.86
N ARG A 355 2.77 6.04 10.59
CA ARG A 355 3.63 5.00 10.03
C ARG A 355 3.51 3.69 10.79
N PHE A 356 3.73 2.60 10.07
CA PHE A 356 3.94 1.29 10.64
C PHE A 356 4.83 0.48 9.69
N MET A 357 6.07 0.25 10.10
CA MET A 357 7.08 -0.46 9.34
C MET A 357 7.24 0.18 7.95
N LEU A 358 7.02 -0.59 6.88
CA LEU A 358 7.21 -0.17 5.48
C LEU A 358 6.06 0.67 4.92
N ILE A 359 5.06 1.01 5.74
CA ILE A 359 3.93 1.85 5.34
C ILE A 359 3.98 3.17 6.11
N SER A 360 3.88 4.29 5.39
CA SER A 360 3.79 5.60 6.01
C SER A 360 2.91 6.57 5.22
N ALA A 361 2.34 7.53 5.94
CA ALA A 361 1.69 8.72 5.42
C ALA A 361 2.37 9.94 6.03
N ALA A 362 3.28 10.53 5.26
CA ALA A 362 3.94 11.78 5.64
C ALA A 362 3.05 13.00 5.33
N PRO A 363 3.28 14.15 5.99
CA PRO A 363 2.60 15.40 5.67
C PRO A 363 2.71 15.77 4.18
N LEU A 364 1.67 16.41 3.63
CA LEU A 364 1.65 16.79 2.22
C LEU A 364 2.80 17.75 1.91
N ASN A 365 3.64 17.34 0.98
CA ASN A 365 4.64 18.19 0.33
C ASN A 365 4.12 18.55 -1.08
N ALA A 366 4.12 19.83 -1.43
CA ALA A 366 3.62 20.30 -2.72
C ALA A 366 4.31 19.60 -3.90
N ARG A 367 5.62 19.35 -3.81
CA ARG A 367 6.38 18.66 -4.86
C ARG A 367 5.91 17.22 -5.02
N MET A 368 5.77 16.49 -3.92
CA MET A 368 5.30 15.10 -3.94
C MET A 368 3.84 14.98 -4.36
N PHE A 369 3.01 15.98 -4.04
CA PHE A 369 1.63 16.04 -4.48
C PHE A 369 1.53 16.21 -6.01
N VAL A 370 2.30 17.14 -6.58
CA VAL A 370 2.37 17.31 -8.04
C VAL A 370 2.87 16.04 -8.71
N THR A 371 3.92 15.42 -8.17
CA THR A 371 4.39 14.12 -8.66
C THR A 371 3.29 13.08 -8.60
N ALA A 372 2.55 12.95 -7.49
CA ALA A 372 1.47 11.97 -7.37
C ALA A 372 0.36 12.16 -8.42
N LEU A 373 0.08 13.40 -8.87
CA LEU A 373 -0.90 13.67 -9.93
C LEU A 373 -0.52 13.06 -11.29
N GLU A 374 0.77 12.82 -11.56
CA GLU A 374 1.21 12.13 -12.78
C GLU A 374 0.86 10.63 -12.73
N TYR A 375 0.87 10.04 -11.54
CA TYR A 375 0.66 8.61 -11.33
C TYR A 375 -0.80 8.23 -11.10
N ILE A 376 -1.56 9.09 -10.40
CA ILE A 376 -2.96 8.81 -10.01
C ILE A 376 -3.84 8.43 -11.20
N PRO A 377 -3.88 9.16 -12.34
CA PRO A 377 -4.79 8.84 -13.45
C PRO A 377 -4.51 7.46 -14.07
N ILE A 378 -3.24 7.07 -14.16
CA ILE A 378 -2.83 5.81 -14.79
C ILE A 378 -3.08 4.64 -13.83
N ILE A 379 -2.67 4.79 -12.57
CA ILE A 379 -2.85 3.74 -11.55
C ILE A 379 -4.33 3.58 -11.17
N PHE A 380 -5.15 4.62 -11.33
CA PHE A 380 -6.59 4.57 -11.06
C PHE A 380 -7.30 3.42 -11.80
N VAL A 381 -6.82 3.02 -12.99
CA VAL A 381 -7.34 1.87 -13.74
C VAL A 381 -7.35 0.59 -12.89
N PHE A 382 -6.32 0.39 -12.07
CA PHE A 382 -6.26 -0.73 -11.14
C PHE A 382 -7.30 -0.60 -10.01
N TYR A 383 -7.40 0.58 -9.40
CA TYR A 383 -8.29 0.82 -8.26
C TYR A 383 -9.75 0.68 -8.64
N ILE A 384 -10.17 1.19 -9.81
CA ILE A 384 -11.53 1.01 -10.31
C ILE A 384 -11.79 -0.45 -10.71
N SER A 385 -10.81 -1.12 -11.35
CA SER A 385 -10.89 -2.56 -11.68
C SER A 385 -11.06 -3.42 -10.43
N ASN A 386 -10.30 -3.13 -9.36
CA ASN A 386 -10.45 -3.78 -8.07
C ASN A 386 -11.84 -3.54 -7.46
N SER A 387 -12.30 -2.28 -7.41
CA SER A 387 -13.61 -1.94 -6.86
C SER A 387 -14.75 -2.65 -7.59
N ILE A 388 -14.68 -2.75 -8.93
CA ILE A 388 -15.66 -3.50 -9.74
C ILE A 388 -15.62 -4.99 -9.42
N ARG A 389 -14.44 -5.63 -9.41
CA ARG A 389 -14.33 -7.07 -9.15
C ARG A 389 -14.83 -7.46 -7.77
N VAL A 390 -14.47 -6.69 -6.74
CA VAL A 390 -14.88 -6.96 -5.36
C VAL A 390 -16.40 -6.76 -5.18
N ASN A 391 -16.97 -5.69 -5.75
CA ASN A 391 -18.38 -5.35 -5.50
C ASN A 391 -19.36 -6.02 -6.47
N CYS A 392 -19.00 -6.12 -7.74
CA CYS A 392 -19.86 -6.65 -8.79
C CYS A 392 -19.64 -8.16 -9.06
N SER A 393 -18.53 -8.76 -8.64
CA SER A 393 -18.30 -10.21 -8.74
C SER A 393 -18.32 -10.90 -7.37
N ILE A 394 -17.24 -10.84 -6.60
CA ILE A 394 -17.08 -11.56 -5.31
C ILE A 394 -18.22 -11.22 -4.34
N GLY A 395 -18.59 -9.95 -4.30
CA GLY A 395 -19.62 -9.40 -3.45
C GLY A 395 -21.05 -9.89 -3.70
N ARG A 396 -21.28 -10.59 -4.81
CA ARG A 396 -22.59 -11.12 -5.23
C ARG A 396 -22.69 -12.64 -5.13
N GLU A 397 -21.68 -13.31 -4.57
CA GLU A 397 -21.68 -14.76 -4.33
C GLU A 397 -22.67 -15.23 -3.24
N GLY A 398 -23.38 -14.31 -2.57
CA GLY A 398 -24.29 -14.63 -1.47
C GLY A 398 -23.58 -15.05 -0.18
N TRP A 399 -22.27 -14.81 -0.08
CA TRP A 399 -21.49 -15.13 1.12
C TRP A 399 -21.72 -14.13 2.25
N LYS A 400 -21.46 -14.59 3.49
CA LYS A 400 -21.36 -13.71 4.66
C LYS A 400 -20.31 -12.62 4.39
N GLU A 401 -20.55 -11.42 4.92
CA GLU A 401 -19.72 -10.25 4.61
C GLU A 401 -18.23 -10.46 4.91
N TRP A 402 -17.88 -11.06 6.06
CA TRP A 402 -16.48 -11.34 6.41
C TRP A 402 -15.77 -12.21 5.36
N LYS A 403 -16.49 -13.15 4.74
CA LYS A 403 -15.95 -14.03 3.71
C LYS A 403 -15.73 -13.27 2.39
N VAL A 404 -16.63 -12.34 2.04
CA VAL A 404 -16.41 -11.44 0.89
C VAL A 404 -15.17 -10.59 1.09
N LEU A 405 -15.00 -10.02 2.30
CA LEU A 405 -13.84 -9.21 2.64
C LEU A 405 -12.54 -10.02 2.57
N LEU A 406 -12.51 -11.19 3.21
CA LEU A 406 -11.33 -12.06 3.22
C LEU A 406 -10.96 -12.55 1.81
N VAL A 407 -11.93 -13.05 1.05
CA VAL A 407 -11.67 -13.54 -0.32
C VAL A 407 -11.25 -12.40 -1.23
N GLY A 408 -11.86 -11.22 -1.11
CA GLY A 408 -11.45 -10.03 -1.84
C GLY A 408 -10.01 -9.61 -1.52
N ALA A 409 -9.67 -9.56 -0.23
CA ALA A 409 -8.34 -9.24 0.27
C ALA A 409 -7.27 -10.21 -0.24
N LEU A 410 -7.53 -11.52 -0.13
CA LEU A 410 -6.64 -12.57 -0.63
C LEU A 410 -6.52 -12.51 -2.15
N ALA A 411 -7.64 -12.42 -2.89
CA ALA A 411 -7.62 -12.39 -4.35
C ALA A 411 -6.79 -11.21 -4.91
N ASN A 412 -6.74 -10.08 -4.22
CA ASN A 412 -5.98 -8.91 -4.66
C ASN A 412 -4.51 -8.90 -4.23
N SER A 413 -4.13 -9.67 -3.20
CA SER A 413 -2.77 -9.65 -2.62
C SER A 413 -1.97 -10.92 -2.88
N LEU A 414 -2.63 -12.05 -3.18
CA LEU A 414 -1.99 -13.36 -3.26
C LEU A 414 -0.90 -13.44 -4.34
N GLY A 415 -1.13 -12.86 -5.52
CA GLY A 415 -0.12 -12.82 -6.59
C GLY A 415 1.17 -12.12 -6.15
N LEU A 416 1.04 -10.98 -5.47
CA LEU A 416 2.18 -10.24 -4.92
C LEU A 416 2.86 -10.98 -3.76
N ALA A 417 2.08 -11.65 -2.90
CA ALA A 417 2.62 -12.44 -1.81
C ALA A 417 3.46 -13.63 -2.31
N PHE A 418 3.06 -14.26 -3.43
CA PHE A 418 3.84 -15.34 -4.05
C PHE A 418 5.18 -14.86 -4.60
N ILE A 419 5.28 -13.62 -5.12
CA ILE A 419 6.58 -13.05 -5.55
C ILE A 419 7.55 -13.02 -4.37
N LEU A 420 7.11 -12.52 -3.21
CA LEU A 420 7.92 -12.49 -1.99
C LEU A 420 8.28 -13.90 -1.54
N LEU A 421 7.32 -14.82 -1.53
CA LEU A 421 7.56 -16.20 -1.13
C LEU A 421 8.63 -16.85 -2.01
N ILE A 422 8.51 -16.77 -3.34
CA ILE A 422 9.47 -17.35 -4.29
C ILE A 422 10.85 -16.73 -4.09
N ASN A 423 10.93 -15.41 -3.99
CA ASN A 423 12.20 -14.70 -3.85
C ASN A 423 12.93 -15.09 -2.57
N TYR A 424 12.24 -15.03 -1.43
CA TYR A 424 12.86 -15.22 -0.12
C TYR A 424 13.03 -16.69 0.27
N VAL A 425 12.13 -17.59 -0.13
CA VAL A 425 12.36 -19.05 0.07
C VAL A 425 13.59 -19.50 -0.71
N CYS A 426 13.74 -19.09 -1.97
CA CYS A 426 14.97 -19.35 -2.73
C CYS A 426 16.18 -18.80 -1.98
N TYR A 427 16.13 -17.52 -1.57
CA TYR A 427 17.21 -16.88 -0.83
C TYR A 427 17.63 -17.64 0.44
N PHE A 428 16.67 -18.09 1.26
CA PHE A 428 16.99 -18.84 2.49
C PHE A 428 17.53 -20.25 2.23
N VAL A 429 17.20 -20.87 1.10
CA VAL A 429 17.64 -22.24 0.75
C VAL A 429 18.98 -22.23 0.01
N THR A 430 19.18 -21.30 -0.93
CA THR A 430 20.35 -21.28 -1.84
C THR A 430 21.38 -20.21 -1.48
N GLY A 431 21.04 -19.28 -0.58
CA GLY A 431 21.82 -18.07 -0.33
C GLY A 431 21.69 -17.03 -1.45
N THR A 432 20.79 -17.23 -2.42
CA THR A 432 20.65 -16.41 -3.62
C THR A 432 19.19 -16.03 -3.90
N PRO A 433 18.84 -14.74 -4.11
CA PRO A 433 17.47 -14.36 -4.42
C PRO A 433 17.09 -14.87 -5.81
N TYR A 434 15.87 -15.41 -5.94
CA TYR A 434 15.40 -15.94 -7.23
C TYR A 434 15.34 -14.84 -8.31
N TYR A 435 14.86 -13.65 -7.95
CA TYR A 435 14.77 -12.50 -8.85
C TYR A 435 15.96 -11.55 -8.68
N GLY A 436 17.19 -12.09 -8.73
CA GLY A 436 18.41 -11.31 -8.59
C GLY A 436 18.67 -10.36 -9.76
N ASN A 437 19.06 -10.92 -10.91
CA ASN A 437 19.26 -10.20 -12.16
C ASN A 437 18.32 -10.78 -13.22
N TRP A 438 17.77 -9.93 -14.08
CA TRP A 438 16.85 -10.37 -15.13
C TRP A 438 17.07 -9.55 -16.40
N GLY A 439 16.85 -10.17 -17.56
CA GLY A 439 17.10 -9.56 -18.86
C GLY A 439 18.57 -9.18 -19.04
N ASN A 440 18.84 -7.92 -19.41
CA ASN A 440 20.17 -7.37 -19.71
C ASN A 440 21.07 -7.15 -18.47
N GLY A 441 20.96 -8.00 -17.43
CA GLY A 441 21.72 -7.84 -16.19
C GLY A 441 21.20 -6.73 -15.27
N ASN A 442 19.94 -6.32 -15.44
CA ASN A 442 19.31 -5.32 -14.58
C ASN A 442 19.03 -5.92 -13.20
N GLU A 443 19.32 -5.14 -12.16
CA GLU A 443 19.09 -5.52 -10.76
C GLU A 443 17.59 -5.37 -10.44
N ILE A 444 16.82 -6.47 -10.52
CA ILE A 444 15.36 -6.42 -10.33
C ILE A 444 14.94 -6.63 -8.87
N TRP A 445 15.80 -7.26 -8.07
CA TRP A 445 15.51 -7.52 -6.65
C TRP A 445 15.07 -6.25 -5.87
N LEU A 446 15.60 -5.07 -6.19
CA LEU A 446 15.19 -3.80 -5.56
C LEU A 446 13.69 -3.50 -5.72
N PHE A 447 13.10 -3.88 -6.85
CA PHE A 447 11.66 -3.73 -7.09
C PHE A 447 10.87 -4.71 -6.23
N VAL A 448 11.38 -5.93 -6.01
CA VAL A 448 10.75 -6.92 -5.12
C VAL A 448 10.62 -6.40 -3.70
N ASN A 449 11.59 -5.62 -3.20
CA ASN A 449 11.51 -5.03 -1.86
C ASN A 449 10.28 -4.11 -1.69
N MET A 450 9.89 -3.37 -2.72
CA MET A 450 8.71 -2.52 -2.67
C MET A 450 7.40 -3.32 -2.57
N VAL A 451 7.41 -4.60 -2.95
CA VAL A 451 6.25 -5.48 -2.87
C VAL A 451 5.84 -5.74 -1.41
N PHE A 452 6.75 -5.66 -0.43
CA PHE A 452 6.39 -5.84 1.00
C PHE A 452 5.31 -4.86 1.47
N GLY A 453 5.54 -3.55 1.28
CA GLY A 453 4.55 -2.52 1.63
C GLY A 453 3.28 -2.63 0.78
N LEU A 454 3.46 -2.95 -0.51
CA LEU A 454 2.35 -3.05 -1.46
C LEU A 454 1.40 -4.21 -1.13
N VAL A 455 1.90 -5.37 -0.70
CA VAL A 455 1.06 -6.55 -0.34
C VAL A 455 0.05 -6.19 0.74
N VAL A 456 0.49 -5.49 1.79
CA VAL A 456 -0.39 -5.09 2.89
C VAL A 456 -1.45 -4.09 2.41
N MET A 457 -1.06 -3.08 1.62
CA MET A 457 -2.00 -2.14 1.03
C MET A 457 -3.00 -2.82 0.09
N MET A 458 -2.53 -3.77 -0.73
CA MET A 458 -3.37 -4.52 -1.66
C MET A 458 -4.31 -5.49 -0.94
N PHE A 459 -3.95 -5.98 0.25
CA PHE A 459 -4.84 -6.76 1.09
C PHE A 459 -5.98 -5.89 1.67
N ILE A 460 -5.67 -4.66 2.08
CA ILE A 460 -6.65 -3.73 2.68
C ILE A 460 -7.57 -3.09 1.62
N LEU A 461 -7.06 -2.81 0.42
CA LEU A 461 -7.79 -2.09 -0.64
C LEU A 461 -9.21 -2.66 -0.94
N PRO A 462 -9.41 -3.97 -1.17
CA PRO A 462 -10.72 -4.58 -1.36
C PRO A 462 -11.70 -4.30 -0.21
N ILE A 463 -11.20 -4.28 1.02
CA ILE A 463 -12.01 -4.05 2.22
C ILE A 463 -12.56 -2.62 2.18
N PHE A 464 -11.70 -1.63 1.93
CA PHE A 464 -12.13 -0.24 1.81
C PHE A 464 -13.10 -0.03 0.64
N ASN A 465 -12.79 -0.57 -0.54
CA ASN A 465 -13.68 -0.50 -1.70
C ASN A 465 -15.06 -1.10 -1.41
N ARG A 466 -15.13 -2.20 -0.66
CA ARG A 466 -16.39 -2.83 -0.25
C ARG A 466 -17.17 -1.98 0.74
N LEU A 467 -16.50 -1.41 1.74
CA LEU A 467 -17.13 -0.55 2.74
C LEU A 467 -17.71 0.72 2.11
N PHE A 468 -16.92 1.42 1.28
CA PHE A 468 -17.39 2.61 0.57
C PHE A 468 -18.54 2.29 -0.38
N TYR A 469 -18.47 1.18 -1.12
CA TYR A 469 -19.55 0.76 -2.01
C TYR A 469 -20.89 0.54 -1.28
N LYS A 470 -20.87 -0.07 -0.08
CA LYS A 470 -22.10 -0.27 0.72
C LYS A 470 -22.71 1.05 1.19
N MET A 471 -21.87 2.06 1.44
CA MET A 471 -22.30 3.40 1.82
C MET A 471 -22.85 4.19 0.63
N THR A 472 -22.08 4.27 -0.47
CA THR A 472 -22.36 5.16 -1.61
C THR A 472 -23.26 4.54 -2.67
N GLY A 473 -23.30 3.20 -2.74
CA GLY A 473 -24.01 2.45 -3.79
C GLY A 473 -23.34 2.49 -5.16
N ASN A 474 -22.10 2.96 -5.26
CA ASN A 474 -21.33 3.01 -6.50
C ASN A 474 -19.85 2.61 -6.29
N VAL A 475 -19.22 2.12 -7.35
CA VAL A 475 -17.82 1.63 -7.31
C VAL A 475 -16.77 2.75 -7.37
N TRP A 476 -17.18 3.98 -7.69
CA TRP A 476 -16.28 5.08 -8.05
C TRP A 476 -15.70 5.80 -6.84
N VAL A 477 -16.53 6.18 -5.85
CA VAL A 477 -16.09 7.00 -4.72
C VAL A 477 -14.94 6.33 -3.95
N GLY A 478 -15.10 5.06 -3.60
CA GLY A 478 -14.07 4.30 -2.89
C GLY A 478 -12.79 4.15 -3.70
N ALA A 479 -12.91 3.84 -4.99
CA ALA A 479 -11.76 3.68 -5.88
C ALA A 479 -10.95 4.98 -6.00
N ILE A 480 -11.62 6.12 -6.20
CA ILE A 480 -10.96 7.43 -6.36
C ILE A 480 -10.30 7.85 -5.04
N ALA A 481 -11.01 7.75 -3.91
CA ALA A 481 -10.48 8.15 -2.62
C ALA A 481 -9.29 7.28 -2.19
N CYS A 482 -9.41 5.95 -2.29
CA CYS A 482 -8.31 5.04 -1.96
C CYS A 482 -7.12 5.24 -2.89
N CYS A 483 -7.35 5.46 -4.19
CA CYS A 483 -6.27 5.72 -5.14
C CYS A 483 -5.48 6.98 -4.77
N MET A 484 -6.17 8.10 -4.51
CA MET A 484 -5.48 9.34 -4.14
C MET A 484 -4.69 9.19 -2.84
N ILE A 485 -5.29 8.59 -1.80
CA ILE A 485 -4.62 8.41 -0.50
C ILE A 485 -3.42 7.47 -0.62
N PHE A 486 -3.60 6.28 -1.20
CA PHE A 486 -2.55 5.25 -1.24
C PHE A 486 -1.39 5.64 -2.16
N ILE A 487 -1.67 6.30 -3.29
CA ILE A 487 -0.60 6.75 -4.19
C ILE A 487 0.18 7.91 -3.58
N MET A 488 -0.48 8.84 -2.90
CA MET A 488 0.23 9.90 -2.19
C MET A 488 1.10 9.34 -1.04
N MET A 489 0.61 8.34 -0.30
CA MET A 489 1.41 7.61 0.70
C MET A 489 2.64 6.95 0.07
N THR A 490 2.44 6.25 -1.05
CA THR A 490 3.48 5.50 -1.75
C THR A 490 4.55 6.43 -2.35
N ILE A 491 4.16 7.53 -2.98
CA ILE A 491 5.07 8.52 -3.55
C ILE A 491 5.87 9.23 -2.45
N SER A 492 5.22 9.56 -1.33
CA SER A 492 5.89 10.21 -0.20
C SER A 492 6.89 9.30 0.52
N ALA A 493 6.66 7.99 0.51
CA ALA A 493 7.55 6.99 1.10
C ALA A 493 8.65 6.50 0.13
N SER A 494 8.67 6.97 -1.12
CA SER A 494 9.62 6.57 -2.15
C SER A 494 10.54 7.72 -2.55
N VAL A 495 11.74 7.35 -3.02
CA VAL A 495 12.67 8.31 -3.62
C VAL A 495 12.14 8.77 -4.98
N SER A 496 12.17 10.09 -5.21
CA SER A 496 11.86 10.73 -6.48
C SER A 496 13.00 11.67 -6.89
N TYR A 497 13.58 11.46 -8.07
CA TYR A 497 14.70 12.26 -8.57
C TYR A 497 14.20 13.53 -9.27
N ILE A 498 13.81 14.52 -8.47
CA ILE A 498 13.23 15.78 -8.95
C ILE A 498 14.28 16.90 -8.89
N PRO A 499 14.48 17.70 -9.97
CA PRO A 499 15.44 18.79 -9.97
C PRO A 499 15.18 19.78 -8.82
N MET A 500 16.25 20.24 -8.16
CA MET A 500 16.19 21.40 -7.26
C MET A 500 16.48 22.65 -8.07
N TYR A 501 15.59 23.64 -7.99
CA TYR A 501 15.81 24.98 -8.55
C TYR A 501 16.89 25.71 -7.77
#